data_AF-A0A7S2YT82-F1
#
_entry.id   AF-A0A7S2YT82-F1
#
_cell.length_a   1.000
_cell.length_b   1.000
_cell.length_c   1.000
_cell.angle_alpha   90.00
_cell.angle_beta   90.00
_cell.angle_gamma   90.00
#
_symmetry.space_group_name_H-M   'P 1'
#
loop_
_entity.id
_entity.type
_entity.pdbx_description
1 polymer ?
#
loop_
_entity_poly.entity_id
_entity_poly.type
_entity_poly.pdbx_seq_one_letter_code
_entity_poly.pdbx_strand_id
1 'polypeptide(L)'
;GKSRKNDDRNEIRFGLLHQPIQLVRGKNMEGAQWTGAVTSIALSMLETKKVDAVVCVAGGSGEDWSVPEPIIARTADDVLRGRGVKPSLSPNLRVLDEIQRDSSIKRLLFCGVGCAVQAFRAVQGKLKHVEEVYVLGTNCADNAPTPEAATNFIQSGMRVGSEKKVLGYEFMQDYRVHLKLEDPISGESEYRTKPYFSLPASVADPSIAYSCRACFDYTNGLADVVIGYMGAPIIPGMKMDDPQSSQQTLTIRNERGAQMVQTALQQDRLWINPEPPVDQGNHEATAINTVLADTLVLGLFQKDMKLPEGMPEWLGNVLASVLSALGPKGLAFARYSIDYHVLRNYFHVLYQCQGNQTETLNKLPASCVKLVSDYMESSQQLLQLKGQIQDQFKQG
;
A
#
# COMPACT_ATOMS: atom_id res chain seq x y z
N GLY A 1 -13.56 3.41 20.19
CA GLY A 1 -15.01 3.57 19.99
C GLY A 1 -15.37 4.90 19.37
N LYS A 2 -14.82 5.22 18.19
CA LYS A 2 -15.32 6.29 17.31
C LYS A 2 -15.55 5.67 15.94
N SER A 3 -16.48 6.22 15.17
CA SER A 3 -16.75 5.85 13.78
C SER A 3 -16.49 7.05 12.88
N ARG A 4 -16.19 6.80 11.60
CA ARG A 4 -15.93 7.86 10.63
C ARG A 4 -17.12 8.82 10.54
N LYS A 5 -16.83 10.11 10.37
CA LYS A 5 -17.80 11.13 10.00
C LYS A 5 -17.99 11.12 8.48
N ASN A 6 -19.21 10.85 8.02
CA ASN A 6 -19.51 10.68 6.60
C ASN A 6 -19.52 11.99 5.79
N ASP A 7 -19.39 13.14 6.45
CA ASP A 7 -19.29 14.48 5.86
C ASP A 7 -17.85 15.02 5.85
N ASP A 8 -16.92 14.37 6.57
CA ASP A 8 -15.51 14.74 6.58
C ASP A 8 -14.77 14.10 5.39
N ARG A 9 -14.38 14.94 4.43
CA ARG A 9 -13.68 14.54 3.20
C ARG A 9 -12.36 13.82 3.45
N ASN A 10 -11.68 14.11 4.56
CA ASN A 10 -10.44 13.47 4.94
C ASN A 10 -10.69 12.13 5.64
N GLU A 11 -11.66 12.05 6.55
CA GLU A 11 -11.99 10.77 7.20
C GLU A 11 -12.56 9.73 6.22
N ILE A 12 -13.27 10.15 5.16
CA ILE A 12 -13.72 9.27 4.08
C ILE A 12 -12.54 8.52 3.43
N ARG A 13 -11.39 9.18 3.26
CA ARG A 13 -10.23 8.65 2.54
C ARG A 13 -9.19 8.04 3.48
N PHE A 14 -8.76 8.82 4.46
CA PHE A 14 -7.68 8.44 5.39
C PHE A 14 -8.18 7.64 6.59
N GLY A 15 -9.49 7.54 6.78
CA GLY A 15 -10.10 6.91 7.94
C GLY A 15 -10.01 7.76 9.20
N LEU A 16 -10.21 7.12 10.36
CA LEU A 16 -10.15 7.82 11.64
C LEU A 16 -8.74 8.33 11.91
N LEU A 17 -8.64 9.61 12.25
CA LEU A 17 -7.42 10.30 12.63
C LEU A 17 -7.49 10.64 14.12
N HIS A 18 -6.55 10.14 14.90
CA HIS A 18 -6.38 10.55 16.31
C HIS A 18 -5.68 11.90 16.41
N GLN A 19 -4.83 12.19 15.42
CA GLN A 19 -4.07 13.42 15.24
C GLN A 19 -3.87 13.65 13.73
N PRO A 20 -3.51 14.87 13.30
CA PRO A 20 -3.17 15.13 11.90
C PRO A 20 -2.12 14.15 11.36
N ILE A 21 -2.18 13.84 10.07
CA ILE A 21 -1.17 13.00 9.41
C ILE A 21 0.17 13.72 9.49
N GLN A 22 1.23 12.99 9.85
CA GLN A 22 2.59 13.52 10.02
C GLN A 22 3.55 12.91 9.00
N LEU A 23 4.74 13.49 8.89
CA LEU A 23 5.86 12.87 8.19
C LEU A 23 6.82 12.23 9.20
N VAL A 24 7.32 11.04 8.88
CA VAL A 24 8.19 10.24 9.73
C VAL A 24 9.30 9.59 8.92
N ARG A 25 10.45 9.36 9.54
CA ARG A 25 11.49 8.44 9.04
C ARG A 25 12.06 7.62 10.19
N GLY A 26 12.53 6.42 9.89
CA GLY A 26 13.37 5.66 10.82
C GLY A 26 14.77 6.28 10.93
N LYS A 27 15.42 6.05 12.06
CA LYS A 27 16.82 6.40 12.30
C LYS A 27 17.67 5.14 12.19
N ASN A 28 18.73 5.19 11.37
CA ASN A 28 19.77 4.16 11.28
C ASN A 28 19.25 2.72 11.05
N MET A 29 18.28 2.54 10.14
CA MET A 29 17.75 1.21 9.79
C MET A 29 18.16 0.79 8.38
N GLU A 30 19.33 0.17 8.28
CA GLU A 30 19.86 -0.33 7.02
C GLU A 30 19.08 -1.56 6.49
N GLY A 31 19.03 -1.67 5.16
CA GLY A 31 18.35 -2.79 4.48
C GLY A 31 16.81 -2.75 4.57
N ALA A 32 16.21 -1.64 4.99
CA ALA A 32 14.76 -1.46 4.96
C ALA A 32 14.26 -1.10 3.55
N GLN A 33 12.94 -1.25 3.34
CA GLN A 33 12.26 -0.80 2.12
C GLN A 33 12.45 0.70 1.91
N TRP A 34 12.14 1.43 2.99
CA TRP A 34 12.28 2.88 3.14
C TRP A 34 13.36 3.15 4.19
N THR A 35 13.13 4.13 5.07
CA THR A 35 14.04 4.46 6.19
C THR A 35 13.83 3.59 7.43
N GLY A 36 12.92 2.60 7.37
CA GLY A 36 12.74 1.59 8.41
C GLY A 36 11.80 1.94 9.57
N ALA A 37 10.87 2.90 9.39
CA ALA A 37 9.95 3.31 10.46
C ALA A 37 9.13 2.16 11.06
N VAL A 38 8.63 1.23 10.23
CA VAL A 38 7.86 0.05 10.68
C VAL A 38 8.72 -0.86 11.58
N THR A 39 9.91 -1.23 11.10
CA THR A 39 10.86 -2.07 11.84
C THR A 39 11.30 -1.40 13.14
N SER A 40 11.56 -0.09 13.12
CA SER A 40 11.88 0.71 14.31
C SER A 40 10.78 0.64 15.37
N ILE A 41 9.51 0.76 14.99
CA ILE A 41 8.38 0.66 15.93
C ILE A 41 8.30 -0.76 16.50
N ALA A 42 8.39 -1.79 15.64
CA ALA A 42 8.29 -3.18 16.08
C ALA A 42 9.40 -3.56 17.06
N LEU A 43 10.66 -3.19 16.77
CA LEU A 43 11.79 -3.41 17.66
C LEU A 43 11.60 -2.69 19.00
N SER A 44 11.19 -1.42 18.95
CA SER A 44 10.98 -0.62 20.17
C SER A 44 9.93 -1.26 21.08
N MET A 45 8.82 -1.74 20.52
CA MET A 45 7.75 -2.40 21.28
C MET A 45 8.22 -3.72 21.90
N LEU A 46 9.02 -4.51 21.19
CA LEU A 46 9.53 -5.79 21.67
C LEU A 46 10.62 -5.62 22.74
N GLU A 47 11.65 -4.81 22.47
CA GLU A 47 12.79 -4.61 23.38
C GLU A 47 12.39 -3.95 24.70
N THR A 48 11.41 -3.04 24.67
CA THR A 48 10.85 -2.40 25.87
C THR A 48 9.78 -3.26 26.56
N LYS A 49 9.56 -4.50 26.09
CA LYS A 49 8.61 -5.48 26.65
C LYS A 49 7.17 -4.98 26.71
N LYS A 50 6.79 -4.06 25.79
CA LYS A 50 5.39 -3.66 25.59
C LYS A 50 4.60 -4.77 24.91
N VAL A 51 5.26 -5.59 24.11
CA VAL A 51 4.72 -6.83 23.53
C VAL A 51 5.65 -8.00 23.82
N ASP A 52 5.10 -9.21 23.86
CA ASP A 52 5.84 -10.45 24.05
C ASP A 52 6.26 -11.06 22.71
N ALA A 53 5.52 -10.75 21.64
CA ALA A 53 5.78 -11.25 20.29
C ALA A 53 5.33 -10.25 19.22
N VAL A 54 5.96 -10.33 18.05
CA VAL A 54 5.60 -9.56 16.85
C VAL A 54 5.28 -10.51 15.70
N VAL A 55 4.09 -10.42 15.12
CA VAL A 55 3.80 -11.03 13.81
C VAL A 55 4.34 -10.12 12.72
N CYS A 56 5.29 -10.61 11.93
CA CYS A 56 5.87 -9.89 10.80
C CYS A 56 6.16 -10.86 9.63
N VAL A 57 6.66 -10.34 8.50
CA VAL A 57 6.85 -11.11 7.26
C VAL A 57 8.33 -11.13 6.89
N ALA A 58 8.98 -12.26 7.17
CA ALA A 58 10.34 -12.55 6.72
C ALA A 58 10.37 -12.90 5.23
N GLY A 59 11.58 -13.01 4.68
CA GLY A 59 11.77 -13.63 3.36
C GLY A 59 11.74 -15.14 3.51
N GLY A 60 11.22 -15.85 2.50
CA GLY A 60 11.24 -17.31 2.46
C GLY A 60 12.66 -17.89 2.43
N SER A 61 12.75 -19.21 2.22
CA SER A 61 14.02 -19.93 2.10
C SER A 61 15.04 -19.20 1.22
N GLY A 62 16.24 -18.95 1.74
CA GLY A 62 17.31 -18.25 1.01
C GLY A 62 17.19 -16.72 0.99
N GLU A 63 16.30 -16.13 1.81
CA GLU A 63 16.05 -14.68 1.86
C GLU A 63 15.54 -14.10 0.53
N ASP A 64 14.72 -14.87 -0.19
CA ASP A 64 14.09 -14.40 -1.43
C ASP A 64 13.24 -13.15 -1.16
N TRP A 65 13.54 -12.08 -1.91
CA TRP A 65 12.91 -10.77 -1.78
C TRP A 65 11.41 -10.77 -2.09
N SER A 66 10.94 -11.76 -2.86
CA SER A 66 9.57 -11.85 -3.37
C SER A 66 8.69 -12.86 -2.63
N VAL A 67 9.30 -13.81 -1.90
CA VAL A 67 8.59 -14.89 -1.20
C VAL A 67 8.34 -14.50 0.26
N PRO A 68 7.08 -14.27 0.67
CA PRO A 68 6.75 -13.88 2.03
C PRO A 68 6.67 -15.07 2.97
N GLU A 69 7.33 -14.96 4.13
CA GLU A 69 7.23 -15.92 5.22
C GLU A 69 6.70 -15.23 6.49
N PRO A 70 5.40 -15.36 6.81
CA PRO A 70 4.88 -14.90 8.10
C PRO A 70 5.55 -15.62 9.26
N ILE A 71 6.06 -14.89 10.25
CA ILE A 71 6.75 -15.44 11.43
C ILE A 71 6.22 -14.80 12.72
N ILE A 72 6.44 -15.48 13.85
CA ILE A 72 6.25 -14.94 15.20
C ILE A 72 7.62 -14.57 15.75
N ALA A 73 7.99 -13.30 15.63
CA ALA A 73 9.27 -12.80 16.10
C ALA A 73 9.26 -12.61 17.63
N ARG A 74 10.25 -13.21 18.29
CA ARG A 74 10.48 -13.11 19.75
C ARG A 74 11.79 -12.40 20.10
N THR A 75 12.64 -12.19 19.10
CA THR A 75 13.95 -11.55 19.24
C THR A 75 14.07 -10.35 18.28
N ALA A 76 15.03 -9.46 18.54
CA ALA A 76 15.32 -8.35 17.64
C ALA A 76 15.73 -8.86 16.24
N ASP A 77 16.54 -9.93 16.19
CA ASP A 77 16.98 -10.55 14.93
C ASP A 77 15.79 -11.08 14.11
N ASP A 78 14.80 -11.70 14.76
CA ASP A 78 13.58 -12.14 14.07
C ASP A 78 12.77 -10.96 13.51
N VAL A 79 12.68 -9.85 14.25
CA VAL A 79 12.02 -8.64 13.74
C VAL A 79 12.79 -8.06 12.56
N LEU A 80 14.12 -8.08 12.60
CA LEU A 80 14.99 -7.61 11.51
C LEU A 80 14.86 -8.47 10.25
N ARG A 81 14.64 -9.78 10.36
CA ARG A 81 14.29 -10.64 9.20
C ARG A 81 13.01 -10.18 8.49
N GLY A 82 12.10 -9.58 9.27
CA GLY A 82 10.87 -8.96 8.78
C GLY A 82 11.03 -7.62 8.05
N ARG A 83 12.25 -7.07 7.93
CA ARG A 83 12.48 -5.80 7.22
C ARG A 83 12.23 -5.93 5.71
N GLY A 84 11.97 -4.79 5.09
CA GLY A 84 11.65 -4.74 3.66
C GLY A 84 10.21 -5.17 3.36
N VAL A 85 9.78 -4.97 2.12
CA VAL A 85 8.49 -5.47 1.63
C VAL A 85 8.75 -6.69 0.78
N LYS A 86 7.96 -7.75 0.97
CA LYS A 86 7.93 -8.91 0.07
C LYS A 86 6.71 -8.69 -0.83
N PRO A 87 6.90 -8.25 -2.08
CA PRO A 87 5.81 -7.69 -2.88
C PRO A 87 4.96 -8.77 -3.56
N SER A 88 4.43 -9.68 -2.77
CA SER A 88 3.41 -10.63 -3.17
C SER A 88 2.43 -10.90 -2.02
N LEU A 89 1.32 -11.59 -2.29
CA LEU A 89 0.34 -11.93 -1.26
C LEU A 89 0.97 -12.78 -0.15
N SER A 90 0.87 -12.29 1.09
CA SER A 90 1.42 -12.94 2.28
C SER A 90 0.30 -13.49 3.17
N PRO A 91 0.34 -14.78 3.57
CA PRO A 91 -0.67 -15.38 4.44
C PRO A 91 -0.40 -15.07 5.93
N ASN A 92 -0.40 -13.79 6.33
CA ASN A 92 0.00 -13.35 7.68
C ASN A 92 -0.73 -14.07 8.83
N LEU A 93 -1.95 -14.57 8.61
CA LEU A 93 -2.75 -15.25 9.62
C LEU A 93 -2.38 -16.73 9.80
N ARG A 94 -1.50 -17.31 8.98
CA ARG A 94 -1.12 -18.74 9.10
C ARG A 94 -0.53 -19.07 10.49
N VAL A 95 0.07 -18.08 11.15
CA VAL A 95 0.74 -18.25 12.44
C VAL A 95 -0.23 -18.16 13.63
N LEU A 96 -1.52 -17.88 13.41
CA LEU A 96 -2.47 -17.71 14.53
C LEU A 96 -2.65 -19.00 15.35
N ASP A 97 -2.55 -20.18 14.75
CA ASP A 97 -2.65 -21.46 15.46
C ASP A 97 -1.44 -21.70 16.38
N GLU A 98 -0.25 -21.24 15.96
CA GLU A 98 0.95 -21.28 16.79
C GLU A 98 0.82 -20.32 17.97
N ILE A 99 0.34 -19.10 17.72
CA ILE A 99 0.03 -18.12 18.79
C ILE A 99 -0.99 -18.72 19.76
N GLN A 100 -2.05 -19.36 19.25
CA GLN A 100 -3.09 -19.96 20.07
C GLN A 100 -2.55 -21.03 21.04
N ARG A 101 -1.49 -21.76 20.65
CA ARG A 101 -0.85 -22.82 21.45
C ARG A 101 0.16 -22.27 22.45
N ASP A 102 0.73 -21.09 22.20
CA ASP A 102 1.74 -20.46 23.04
C ASP A 102 1.14 -19.46 24.04
N SER A 103 0.71 -19.98 25.20
CA SER A 103 0.09 -19.18 26.26
C SER A 103 1.01 -18.13 26.90
N SER A 104 2.30 -18.11 26.55
CA SER A 104 3.22 -17.07 26.99
C SER A 104 3.05 -15.75 26.22
N ILE A 105 2.33 -15.74 25.09
CA ILE A 105 2.03 -14.54 24.31
C ILE A 105 0.81 -13.85 24.92
N LYS A 106 1.02 -12.92 25.86
CA LYS A 106 -0.07 -12.14 26.44
C LYS A 106 -0.28 -10.81 25.73
N ARG A 107 0.77 -10.24 25.15
CA ARG A 107 0.75 -8.96 24.43
C ARG A 107 1.33 -9.16 23.05
N LEU A 108 0.53 -8.92 22.02
CA LEU A 108 0.88 -9.19 20.63
C LEU A 108 0.95 -7.89 19.82
N LEU A 109 2.03 -7.72 19.06
CA LEU A 109 2.06 -6.75 17.97
C LEU A 109 1.84 -7.46 16.63
N PHE A 110 0.80 -7.10 15.90
CA PHE A 110 0.52 -7.63 14.57
C PHE A 110 0.89 -6.61 13.48
N CYS A 111 1.85 -6.94 12.62
CA CYS A 111 2.20 -6.14 11.45
C CYS A 111 1.51 -6.69 10.20
N GLY A 112 0.84 -5.82 9.42
CA GLY A 112 0.19 -6.29 8.19
C GLY A 112 -0.52 -5.20 7.37
N VAL A 113 -0.93 -5.59 6.17
CA VAL A 113 -1.72 -4.77 5.24
C VAL A 113 -3.22 -4.82 5.57
N GLY A 114 -4.03 -3.94 4.95
CA GLY A 114 -5.45 -3.77 5.27
C GLY A 114 -6.27 -5.07 5.32
N CYS A 115 -6.21 -5.90 4.27
CA CYS A 115 -6.99 -7.15 4.23
C CYS A 115 -6.58 -8.15 5.34
N ALA A 116 -5.28 -8.25 5.65
CA ALA A 116 -4.79 -9.09 6.74
C ALA A 116 -5.25 -8.55 8.10
N VAL A 117 -5.22 -7.23 8.29
CA VAL A 117 -5.72 -6.60 9.52
C VAL A 117 -7.21 -6.80 9.69
N GLN A 118 -8.02 -6.66 8.63
CA GLN A 118 -9.46 -6.95 8.69
C GLN A 118 -9.74 -8.38 9.12
N ALA A 119 -9.08 -9.36 8.48
CA ALA A 119 -9.23 -10.77 8.84
C ALA A 119 -8.78 -11.02 10.29
N PHE A 120 -7.64 -10.45 10.71
CA PHE A 120 -7.13 -10.61 12.07
C PHE A 120 -8.09 -10.01 13.10
N ARG A 121 -8.57 -8.78 12.90
CA ARG A 121 -9.53 -8.12 13.79
C ARG A 121 -10.84 -8.90 13.92
N ALA A 122 -11.29 -9.56 12.85
CA ALA A 122 -12.50 -10.39 12.88
C ALA A 122 -12.35 -11.66 13.74
N VAL A 123 -11.12 -12.17 13.92
CA VAL A 123 -10.87 -13.43 14.65
C VAL A 123 -10.05 -13.26 15.93
N GLN A 124 -9.52 -12.06 16.22
CA GLN A 124 -8.59 -11.85 17.33
C GLN A 124 -9.16 -12.28 18.70
N GLY A 125 -10.47 -12.16 18.89
CA GLY A 125 -11.15 -12.58 20.13
C GLY A 125 -11.10 -14.08 20.41
N LYS A 126 -10.67 -14.90 19.44
CA LYS A 126 -10.43 -16.34 19.64
C LYS A 126 -9.13 -16.60 20.41
N LEU A 127 -8.17 -15.68 20.37
CA LEU A 127 -6.90 -15.73 21.11
C LEU A 127 -7.10 -15.34 22.58
N LYS A 128 -7.85 -16.16 23.33
CA LYS A 128 -8.38 -15.79 24.66
C LYS A 128 -7.33 -15.42 25.71
N HIS A 129 -6.10 -15.92 25.56
CA HIS A 129 -5.00 -15.66 26.49
C HIS A 129 -4.20 -14.39 26.11
N VAL A 130 -4.43 -13.82 24.92
CA VAL A 130 -3.82 -12.57 24.50
C VAL A 130 -4.64 -11.42 25.11
N GLU A 131 -4.06 -10.81 26.14
CA GLU A 131 -4.63 -9.73 26.95
C GLU A 131 -4.59 -8.39 26.20
N GLU A 132 -3.56 -8.15 25.39
CA GLU A 132 -3.39 -6.90 24.66
C GLU A 132 -2.91 -7.11 23.21
N VAL A 133 -3.46 -6.32 22.29
CA VAL A 133 -3.13 -6.39 20.86
C VAL A 133 -2.87 -4.98 20.33
N TYR A 134 -1.69 -4.81 19.75
CA TYR A 134 -1.28 -3.65 18.96
C TYR A 134 -1.26 -4.05 17.48
N VAL A 135 -1.68 -3.14 16.59
CA VAL A 135 -1.64 -3.37 15.13
C VAL A 135 -0.88 -2.25 14.43
N LEU A 136 0.27 -2.62 13.85
CA LEU A 136 1.10 -1.77 12.99
C LEU A 136 0.74 -2.04 11.53
N GLY A 137 -0.03 -1.14 10.95
CA GLY A 137 -0.45 -1.22 9.56
C GLY A 137 0.54 -0.60 8.59
N THR A 138 0.50 -1.06 7.35
CA THR A 138 0.99 -0.29 6.20
C THR A 138 -0.14 0.00 5.22
N ASN A 139 -0.03 1.10 4.48
CA ASN A 139 -0.86 1.33 3.29
C ASN A 139 -0.59 0.23 2.25
N CYS A 140 -1.59 -0.15 1.47
CA CYS A 140 -1.42 -1.16 0.44
C CYS A 140 -2.43 -1.01 -0.71
N ALA A 141 -1.93 -1.10 -1.93
CA ALA A 141 -2.72 -1.35 -3.13
C ALA A 141 -1.90 -2.26 -4.07
N ASP A 142 -2.58 -2.91 -5.01
CA ASP A 142 -1.94 -3.55 -6.17
C ASP A 142 -0.84 -4.57 -5.84
N ASN A 143 -1.07 -5.40 -4.82
CA ASN A 143 -0.13 -6.46 -4.45
C ASN A 143 -0.07 -7.56 -5.52
N ALA A 144 1.11 -8.16 -5.73
CA ALA A 144 1.26 -9.22 -6.71
C ALA A 144 0.60 -10.53 -6.24
N PRO A 145 -0.04 -11.28 -7.15
CA PRO A 145 -0.74 -12.51 -6.78
C PRO A 145 0.21 -13.59 -6.27
N THR A 146 1.43 -13.67 -6.82
CA THR A 146 2.45 -14.66 -6.44
C THR A 146 3.86 -14.06 -6.52
N PRO A 147 4.87 -14.69 -5.89
CA PRO A 147 6.28 -14.31 -6.06
C PRO A 147 6.74 -14.33 -7.53
N GLU A 148 6.25 -15.27 -8.32
CA GLU A 148 6.56 -15.38 -9.76
C GLU A 148 6.00 -14.19 -10.55
N ALA A 149 4.80 -13.72 -10.21
CA ALA A 149 4.22 -12.53 -10.83
C ALA A 149 5.03 -11.26 -10.51
N ALA A 150 5.50 -11.12 -9.26
CA ALA A 150 6.39 -10.03 -8.86
C ALA A 150 7.74 -10.11 -9.60
N THR A 151 8.30 -11.30 -9.71
CA THR A 151 9.54 -11.55 -10.45
C THR A 151 9.40 -11.23 -11.93
N ASN A 152 8.31 -11.66 -12.57
CA ASN A 152 8.02 -11.34 -13.96
C ASN A 152 7.85 -9.82 -14.18
N PHE A 153 7.22 -9.12 -13.25
CA PHE A 153 7.11 -7.66 -13.33
C PHE A 153 8.49 -6.98 -13.35
N ILE A 154 9.41 -7.41 -12.50
CA ILE A 154 10.78 -6.87 -12.48
C ILE A 154 11.56 -7.25 -13.73
N GLN A 155 11.54 -8.52 -14.13
CA GLN A 155 12.33 -8.99 -15.27
C GLN A 155 11.81 -8.41 -16.60
N SER A 156 10.51 -8.47 -16.83
CA SER A 156 9.90 -8.08 -18.10
C SER A 156 9.54 -6.60 -18.13
N GLY A 157 8.97 -6.08 -17.04
CA GLY A 157 8.51 -4.68 -16.94
C GLY A 157 9.67 -3.72 -16.72
N MET A 158 10.53 -4.02 -15.73
CA MET A 158 11.69 -3.18 -15.39
C MET A 158 12.96 -3.55 -16.16
N ARG A 159 12.95 -4.62 -16.97
CA ARG A 159 14.07 -5.08 -17.81
C ARG A 159 15.35 -5.30 -17.00
N VAL A 160 15.22 -5.99 -15.87
CA VAL A 160 16.33 -6.36 -14.99
C VAL A 160 16.60 -7.86 -15.11
N GLY A 161 17.83 -8.23 -15.46
CA GLY A 161 18.22 -9.62 -15.55
C GLY A 161 18.47 -10.26 -14.18
N SER A 162 18.60 -11.59 -14.16
CA SER A 162 18.79 -12.38 -12.94
C SER A 162 20.16 -12.20 -12.28
N GLU A 163 21.10 -11.52 -12.93
CA GLU A 163 22.42 -11.19 -12.40
C GLU A 163 22.40 -10.11 -11.31
N LYS A 164 21.30 -9.37 -11.18
CA LYS A 164 21.13 -8.35 -10.14
C LYS A 164 20.27 -8.88 -9.01
N LYS A 165 20.63 -8.55 -7.77
CA LYS A 165 19.82 -8.85 -6.60
C LYS A 165 18.79 -7.73 -6.40
N VAL A 166 17.51 -8.09 -6.39
CA VAL A 166 16.43 -7.13 -6.12
C VAL A 166 16.28 -6.95 -4.62
N LEU A 167 16.28 -5.69 -4.17
CA LEU A 167 16.09 -5.36 -2.75
C LEU A 167 14.69 -4.82 -2.44
N GLY A 168 13.99 -4.31 -3.46
CA GLY A 168 12.63 -3.80 -3.33
C GLY A 168 12.27 -2.82 -4.43
N TYR A 169 10.98 -2.62 -4.66
CA TYR A 169 10.48 -1.63 -5.61
C TYR A 169 9.22 -0.94 -5.09
N GLU A 170 8.88 0.20 -5.68
CA GLU A 170 7.72 0.98 -5.28
C GLU A 170 7.17 1.84 -6.43
N PHE A 171 5.86 2.04 -6.45
CA PHE A 171 5.17 2.96 -7.36
C PHE A 171 5.14 4.37 -6.75
N MET A 172 6.08 5.23 -7.14
CA MET A 172 6.33 6.52 -6.51
C MET A 172 5.45 7.68 -7.02
N GLN A 173 5.42 8.75 -6.22
CA GLN A 173 4.56 9.92 -6.42
C GLN A 173 4.96 10.77 -7.64
N ASP A 174 6.10 10.49 -8.26
CA ASP A 174 6.59 11.14 -9.47
C ASP A 174 6.24 10.37 -10.75
N TYR A 175 5.26 9.47 -10.67
CA TYR A 175 4.73 8.67 -11.79
C TYR A 175 5.77 7.68 -12.37
N ARG A 176 6.70 7.22 -11.53
CA ARG A 176 7.72 6.22 -11.86
C ARG A 176 7.72 5.08 -10.85
N VAL A 177 8.01 3.88 -11.33
CA VAL A 177 8.44 2.78 -10.47
C VAL A 177 9.89 3.01 -10.11
N HIS A 178 10.21 3.01 -8.82
CA HIS A 178 11.58 3.06 -8.31
C HIS A 178 11.99 1.67 -7.86
N LEU A 179 13.16 1.22 -8.28
CA LEU A 179 13.69 -0.12 -8.05
C LEU A 179 15.05 -0.04 -7.40
N LYS A 180 15.22 -0.79 -6.30
CA LYS A 180 16.47 -0.97 -5.56
C LYS A 180 17.11 -2.28 -5.98
N LEU A 181 18.35 -2.19 -6.41
CA LEU A 181 19.18 -3.33 -6.79
C LEU A 181 20.47 -3.32 -5.99
N GLU A 182 21.07 -4.49 -5.88
CA GLU A 182 22.43 -4.68 -5.35
C GLU A 182 23.20 -5.53 -6.36
N ASP A 183 24.44 -5.12 -6.62
CA ASP A 183 25.38 -5.97 -7.33
C ASP A 183 25.86 -7.08 -6.39
N PRO A 184 25.61 -8.37 -6.70
CA PRO A 184 25.96 -9.45 -5.78
C PRO A 184 27.47 -9.68 -5.64
N ILE A 185 28.29 -9.11 -6.54
CA ILE A 185 29.75 -9.25 -6.50
C ILE A 185 30.38 -8.09 -5.71
N SER A 186 30.04 -6.85 -6.04
CA SER A 186 30.63 -5.68 -5.37
C SER A 186 29.90 -5.26 -4.09
N GLY A 187 28.63 -5.67 -3.94
CA GLY A 187 27.75 -5.18 -2.87
C GLY A 187 27.28 -3.74 -3.06
N GLU A 188 27.52 -3.14 -4.22
CA GLU A 188 27.12 -1.76 -4.50
C GLU A 188 25.62 -1.65 -4.80
N SER A 189 24.94 -0.69 -4.17
CA SER A 189 23.54 -0.39 -4.41
C SER A 189 23.33 0.40 -5.71
N GLU A 190 22.38 -0.05 -6.52
CA GLU A 190 21.94 0.58 -7.76
C GLU A 190 20.45 0.98 -7.65
N TYR A 191 20.12 2.17 -8.15
CA TYR A 191 18.74 2.67 -8.20
C TYR A 191 18.31 2.88 -9.65
N ARG A 192 17.19 2.27 -10.03
CA ARG A 192 16.58 2.45 -11.36
C ARG A 192 15.18 3.03 -11.23
N THR A 193 14.77 3.83 -12.20
CA THR A 193 13.39 4.32 -12.29
C THR A 193 12.82 4.08 -13.67
N LYS A 194 11.51 3.82 -13.74
CA LYS A 194 10.79 3.65 -15.00
C LYS A 194 9.41 4.33 -14.95
N PRO A 195 9.05 5.20 -15.91
CA PRO A 195 7.72 5.79 -15.98
C PRO A 195 6.61 4.75 -16.10
N TYR A 196 5.49 4.95 -15.41
CA TYR A 196 4.33 4.03 -15.46
C TYR A 196 3.85 3.79 -16.88
N PHE A 197 3.74 4.87 -17.66
CA PHE A 197 3.22 4.83 -19.02
C PHE A 197 4.13 4.11 -20.01
N SER A 198 5.35 3.77 -19.59
CA SER A 198 6.32 2.97 -20.37
C SER A 198 6.33 1.49 -19.96
N LEU A 199 5.46 1.08 -19.04
CA LEU A 199 5.26 -0.32 -18.71
C LEU A 199 4.26 -0.95 -19.68
N PRO A 200 4.54 -2.14 -20.25
CA PRO A 200 3.56 -2.88 -21.02
C PRO A 200 2.40 -3.33 -20.14
N ALA A 201 1.16 -3.10 -20.58
CA ALA A 201 -0.03 -3.54 -19.85
C ALA A 201 -0.10 -5.08 -19.76
N SER A 202 0.46 -5.78 -20.75
CA SER A 202 0.62 -7.25 -20.75
C SER A 202 1.48 -7.77 -19.59
N VAL A 203 2.26 -6.92 -18.94
CA VAL A 203 3.07 -7.24 -17.75
C VAL A 203 2.48 -6.61 -16.48
N ALA A 204 2.03 -5.36 -16.55
CA ALA A 204 1.51 -4.63 -15.39
C ALA A 204 0.13 -5.12 -14.90
N ASP A 205 -0.81 -5.42 -15.81
CA ASP A 205 -2.14 -5.87 -15.43
C ASP A 205 -2.12 -7.23 -14.69
N PRO A 206 -1.40 -8.28 -15.16
CA PRO A 206 -1.33 -9.55 -14.45
C PRO A 206 -0.46 -9.50 -13.18
N SER A 207 0.32 -8.45 -12.96
CA SER A 207 1.07 -8.28 -11.72
C SER A 207 0.20 -7.81 -10.55
N ILE A 208 -1.11 -7.60 -10.75
CA ILE A 208 -2.06 -7.18 -9.71
C ILE A 208 -2.99 -8.34 -9.38
N ALA A 209 -3.01 -8.75 -8.11
CA ALA A 209 -3.89 -9.80 -7.64
C ALA A 209 -5.37 -9.44 -7.83
N TYR A 210 -6.17 -10.44 -8.18
CA TYR A 210 -7.60 -10.25 -8.39
C TYR A 210 -8.32 -9.69 -7.14
N SER A 211 -7.93 -10.15 -5.95
CA SER A 211 -8.45 -9.64 -4.67
C SER A 211 -8.12 -8.15 -4.45
N CYS A 212 -6.98 -7.66 -4.95
CA CYS A 212 -6.60 -6.25 -4.85
C CYS A 212 -7.50 -5.34 -5.71
N ARG A 213 -8.09 -5.88 -6.78
CA ARG A 213 -9.09 -5.19 -7.63
C ARG A 213 -10.46 -5.06 -6.96
N ALA A 214 -10.66 -5.74 -5.83
CA ALA A 214 -11.86 -5.65 -4.99
C ALA A 214 -11.55 -5.12 -3.58
N CYS A 215 -10.36 -4.57 -3.35
CA CYS A 215 -9.96 -4.01 -2.05
C CYS A 215 -10.40 -2.55 -1.92
N PHE A 216 -10.97 -2.17 -0.77
CA PHE A 216 -11.39 -0.80 -0.47
C PHE A 216 -10.70 -0.24 0.79
N ASP A 217 -9.59 -0.84 1.21
CA ASP A 217 -8.88 -0.49 2.45
C ASP A 217 -7.42 -0.13 2.21
N TYR A 218 -7.20 0.78 1.27
CA TYR A 218 -5.88 1.32 0.93
C TYR A 218 -5.14 1.80 2.19
N THR A 219 -5.87 2.51 3.06
CA THR A 219 -5.30 3.22 4.21
C THR A 219 -5.22 2.37 5.47
N ASN A 220 -5.63 1.09 5.43
CA ASN A 220 -5.60 0.18 6.57
C ASN A 220 -6.35 0.76 7.79
N GLY A 221 -7.66 0.91 7.62
CA GLY A 221 -8.54 1.64 8.53
C GLY A 221 -8.71 1.01 9.91
N LEU A 222 -8.33 -0.25 10.09
CA LEU A 222 -8.48 -1.02 11.34
C LEU A 222 -7.17 -1.24 12.12
N ALA A 223 -6.05 -0.71 11.63
CA ALA A 223 -4.79 -0.66 12.37
C ALA A 223 -4.87 0.35 13.53
N ASP A 224 -3.90 0.29 14.46
CA ASP A 224 -3.78 1.30 15.52
C ASP A 224 -2.90 2.48 15.04
N VAL A 225 -1.87 2.18 14.24
CA VAL A 225 -1.02 3.15 13.53
C VAL A 225 -0.71 2.62 12.12
N VAL A 226 -0.58 3.51 11.14
CA VAL A 226 -0.27 3.16 9.75
C VAL A 226 0.92 3.95 9.24
N ILE A 227 1.88 3.25 8.62
CA ILE A 227 2.99 3.85 7.88
C ILE A 227 2.74 3.69 6.37
N GLY A 228 2.95 4.77 5.61
CA GLY A 228 2.88 4.75 4.15
C GLY A 228 3.78 5.82 3.56
N TYR A 229 3.62 6.14 2.27
CA TYR A 229 4.46 7.15 1.64
C TYR A 229 3.71 8.09 0.68
N MET A 230 2.50 7.74 0.26
CA MET A 230 1.75 8.50 -0.77
C MET A 230 1.60 9.99 -0.46
N GLY A 231 1.48 10.37 0.80
CA GLY A 231 1.38 11.77 1.21
C GLY A 231 2.71 12.45 1.54
N ALA A 232 3.83 11.73 1.43
CA ALA A 232 5.16 12.25 1.70
C ALA A 232 5.70 13.03 0.49
N PRO A 233 6.59 14.01 0.72
CA PRO A 233 7.22 14.76 -0.38
C PRO A 233 8.10 13.84 -1.24
N ILE A 234 8.13 14.11 -2.54
CA ILE A 234 9.07 13.52 -3.49
C ILE A 234 10.08 14.58 -3.92
N ILE A 235 11.37 14.27 -3.76
CA ILE A 235 12.48 15.13 -4.16
C ILE A 235 13.13 14.53 -5.41
N PRO A 236 13.44 15.33 -6.46
CA PRO A 236 14.14 14.82 -7.63
C PRO A 236 15.44 14.09 -7.26
N GLY A 237 15.61 12.87 -7.75
CA GLY A 237 16.79 12.04 -7.46
C GLY A 237 16.80 11.39 -6.06
N MET A 238 15.70 11.47 -5.29
CA MET A 238 15.63 10.81 -3.99
C MET A 238 15.82 9.29 -4.10
N LYS A 239 16.39 8.71 -3.05
CA LYS A 239 16.46 7.26 -2.86
C LYS A 239 15.50 6.88 -1.74
N MET A 240 14.71 5.83 -1.94
CA MET A 240 13.64 5.46 -0.99
C MET A 240 14.13 5.20 0.45
N ASP A 241 15.36 4.71 0.60
CA ASP A 241 15.97 4.38 1.89
C ASP A 241 16.95 5.44 2.41
N ASP A 242 17.18 6.52 1.67
CA ASP A 242 18.05 7.59 2.12
C ASP A 242 17.31 8.46 3.13
N PRO A 243 17.71 8.48 4.41
CA PRO A 243 17.01 9.26 5.42
C PRO A 243 17.08 10.76 5.15
N GLN A 244 18.05 11.27 4.39
CA GLN A 244 18.18 12.70 4.11
C GLN A 244 17.12 13.20 3.11
N SER A 245 16.72 12.34 2.17
CA SER A 245 15.78 12.70 1.09
C SER A 245 14.42 12.01 1.19
N SER A 246 14.30 10.96 2.00
CA SER A 246 13.11 10.10 2.07
C SER A 246 12.34 10.23 3.38
N GLN A 247 11.04 10.42 3.25
CA GLN A 247 10.09 10.49 4.35
C GLN A 247 8.88 9.61 4.04
N GLN A 248 8.21 9.18 5.10
CA GLN A 248 7.00 8.36 5.06
C GLN A 248 5.86 9.14 5.75
N THR A 249 4.61 8.84 5.40
CA THR A 249 3.45 9.34 6.12
C THR A 249 3.15 8.47 7.34
N LEU A 250 2.85 9.11 8.45
CA LEU A 250 2.41 8.50 9.70
C LEU A 250 0.95 8.87 9.98
N THR A 251 0.10 7.86 10.10
CA THR A 251 -1.31 8.00 10.46
C THR A 251 -1.59 7.29 11.77
N ILE A 252 -1.79 8.03 12.85
CA ILE A 252 -2.16 7.47 14.16
C ILE A 252 -3.69 7.45 14.28
N ARG A 253 -4.26 6.29 14.59
CA ARG A 253 -5.73 6.09 14.62
C ARG A 253 -6.32 6.09 16.01
N ASN A 254 -5.52 5.79 17.03
CA ASN A 254 -5.94 5.74 18.43
C ASN A 254 -4.74 5.79 19.39
N GLU A 255 -5.04 5.75 20.69
CA GLU A 255 -4.05 5.76 21.79
C GLU A 255 -3.01 4.65 21.71
N ARG A 256 -3.39 3.43 21.31
CA ARG A 256 -2.42 2.33 21.14
C ARG A 256 -1.41 2.67 20.05
N GLY A 257 -1.88 3.24 18.95
CA GLY A 257 -1.01 3.72 17.88
C GLY A 257 -0.08 4.85 18.34
N ALA A 258 -0.62 5.79 19.14
CA ALA A 258 0.17 6.87 19.73
C ALA A 258 1.27 6.32 20.64
N GLN A 259 0.94 5.35 21.50
CA GLN A 259 1.88 4.67 22.37
C GLN A 259 3.00 3.96 21.60
N MET A 260 2.68 3.31 20.48
CA MET A 260 3.69 2.64 19.63
C MET A 260 4.72 3.65 19.08
N VAL A 261 4.24 4.78 18.55
CA VAL A 261 5.10 5.84 18.03
C VAL A 261 5.92 6.48 19.15
N GLN A 262 5.28 6.79 20.27
CA GLN A 262 5.95 7.38 21.43
C GLN A 262 7.05 6.47 21.98
N THR A 263 6.80 5.16 22.06
CA THR A 263 7.80 4.17 22.48
C THR A 263 9.02 4.22 21.56
N ALA A 264 8.81 4.28 20.24
CA ALA A 264 9.91 4.35 19.28
C ALA A 264 10.67 5.70 19.29
N LEU A 265 9.98 6.81 19.59
CA LEU A 265 10.62 8.11 19.82
C LEU A 265 11.49 8.10 21.09
N GLN A 266 11.00 7.51 22.18
CA GLN A 266 11.74 7.38 23.44
C GLN A 266 12.99 6.50 23.30
N GLN A 267 12.96 5.53 22.39
CA GLN A 267 14.13 4.71 22.03
C GLN A 267 15.03 5.37 20.97
N ASP A 268 14.78 6.62 20.60
CA ASP A 268 15.52 7.37 19.57
C ASP A 268 15.60 6.66 18.20
N ARG A 269 14.57 5.90 17.82
CA ARG A 269 14.54 5.11 16.57
C ARG A 269 13.72 5.74 15.45
N LEU A 270 12.98 6.82 15.76
CA LEU A 270 12.20 7.58 14.79
C LEU A 270 12.56 9.06 14.83
N TRP A 271 12.36 9.72 13.70
CA TRP A 271 12.30 11.17 13.59
C TRP A 271 10.97 11.56 12.96
N ILE A 272 10.24 12.46 13.63
CA ILE A 272 9.02 13.08 13.09
C ILE A 272 9.41 14.46 12.57
N ASN A 273 8.97 14.77 11.35
CA ASN A 273 9.15 16.10 10.80
C ASN A 273 8.22 17.07 11.56
N PRO A 274 8.74 18.21 12.07
CA PRO A 274 7.88 19.22 12.67
C PRO A 274 6.90 19.84 11.66
N GLU A 275 7.26 19.85 10.37
CA GLU A 275 6.38 20.37 9.32
C GLU A 275 5.31 19.34 8.92
N PRO A 276 4.06 19.78 8.72
CA PRO A 276 3.01 18.90 8.22
C PRO A 276 3.28 18.49 6.77
N PRO A 277 2.71 17.36 6.32
CA PRO A 277 2.71 17.02 4.90
C PRO A 277 2.07 18.14 4.07
N VAL A 278 2.66 18.45 2.91
CA VAL A 278 2.08 19.39 1.93
C VAL A 278 0.71 18.90 1.48
N ASP A 279 -0.21 19.82 1.19
CA ASP A 279 -1.53 19.52 0.63
C ASP A 279 -1.85 20.52 -0.48
N GLN A 280 -1.45 20.22 -1.72
CA GLN A 280 -1.55 21.16 -2.84
C GLN A 280 -2.01 20.47 -4.13
N GLY A 281 -2.84 21.16 -4.91
CA GLY A 281 -3.30 20.72 -6.23
C GLY A 281 -4.65 20.01 -6.20
N ASN A 282 -5.32 20.00 -7.35
CA ASN A 282 -6.60 19.32 -7.53
C ASN A 282 -6.36 17.84 -7.82
N HIS A 283 -6.99 16.96 -7.05
CA HIS A 283 -6.82 15.52 -7.16
C HIS A 283 -7.98 14.86 -7.92
N GLU A 284 -9.17 15.45 -7.88
CA GLU A 284 -10.39 14.88 -8.46
C GLU A 284 -10.29 14.69 -9.97
N ALA A 285 -9.85 15.73 -10.69
CA ALA A 285 -9.67 15.65 -12.15
C ALA A 285 -8.62 14.60 -12.53
N THR A 286 -7.54 14.52 -11.75
CA THR A 286 -6.45 13.54 -11.94
C THR A 286 -6.97 12.12 -11.74
N ALA A 287 -7.79 11.89 -10.71
CA ALA A 287 -8.39 10.58 -10.44
C ALA A 287 -9.32 10.15 -11.57
N ILE A 288 -10.23 11.02 -12.02
CA ILE A 288 -11.16 10.73 -13.14
C ILE A 288 -10.38 10.36 -14.40
N ASN A 289 -9.42 11.19 -14.80
CA ASN A 289 -8.64 10.96 -16.03
C ASN A 289 -7.83 9.67 -15.95
N THR A 290 -7.33 9.32 -14.76
CA THR A 290 -6.58 8.06 -14.57
C THR A 290 -7.50 6.86 -14.70
N VAL A 291 -8.69 6.87 -14.08
CA VAL A 291 -9.68 5.79 -14.23
C VAL A 291 -10.10 5.59 -15.69
N LEU A 292 -10.33 6.69 -16.43
CA LEU A 292 -10.75 6.63 -17.84
C LEU A 292 -9.64 6.12 -18.78
N ALA A 293 -8.37 6.20 -18.36
CA ALA A 293 -7.21 5.75 -19.14
C ALA A 293 -6.67 4.38 -18.67
N ASP A 294 -7.21 3.81 -17.59
CA ASP A 294 -6.73 2.57 -16.98
C ASP A 294 -7.11 1.35 -17.84
N THR A 295 -6.11 0.55 -18.22
CA THR A 295 -6.26 -0.66 -19.03
C THR A 295 -7.14 -1.72 -18.38
N LEU A 296 -7.10 -1.87 -17.05
CA LEU A 296 -7.96 -2.77 -16.31
C LEU A 296 -9.43 -2.35 -16.40
N VAL A 297 -9.71 -1.05 -16.44
CA VAL A 297 -11.07 -0.51 -16.56
C VAL A 297 -11.55 -0.64 -18.00
N LEU A 298 -10.75 -0.19 -18.97
CA LEU A 298 -11.06 -0.28 -20.40
C LEU A 298 -11.30 -1.74 -20.84
N GLY A 299 -10.50 -2.67 -20.32
CA GLY A 299 -10.62 -4.10 -20.59
C GLY A 299 -11.92 -4.74 -20.09
N LEU A 300 -12.68 -4.10 -19.18
CA LEU A 300 -13.98 -4.63 -18.74
C LEU A 300 -15.01 -4.66 -19.86
N PHE A 301 -14.93 -3.71 -20.81
CA PHE A 301 -15.95 -3.56 -21.85
C PHE A 301 -15.41 -3.65 -23.29
N GLN A 302 -14.09 -3.67 -23.48
CA GLN A 302 -13.46 -3.84 -24.79
C GLN A 302 -12.83 -5.23 -24.93
N LYS A 303 -13.64 -6.23 -25.32
CA LYS A 303 -13.21 -7.65 -25.38
C LYS A 303 -12.01 -7.91 -26.31
N ASP A 304 -11.82 -7.08 -27.34
CA ASP A 304 -10.74 -7.22 -28.34
C ASP A 304 -9.68 -6.10 -28.25
N MET A 305 -9.59 -5.41 -27.11
CA MET A 305 -8.60 -4.34 -26.93
C MET A 305 -7.18 -4.92 -27.01
N LYS A 306 -6.38 -4.42 -27.96
CA LYS A 306 -4.94 -4.68 -27.97
C LYS A 306 -4.32 -4.00 -26.75
N LEU A 307 -3.71 -4.79 -25.87
CA LEU A 307 -3.01 -4.25 -24.71
C LEU A 307 -1.86 -3.34 -25.17
N PRO A 308 -1.73 -2.13 -24.61
CA PRO A 308 -0.65 -1.22 -24.99
C PRO A 308 0.70 -1.75 -24.50
N GLU A 309 1.70 -1.69 -25.38
CA GLU A 309 3.11 -2.01 -25.07
C GLU A 309 3.82 -0.94 -24.21
N GLY A 310 3.12 0.17 -23.92
CA GLY A 310 3.67 1.35 -23.27
C GLY A 310 4.37 2.29 -24.26
N MET A 311 4.55 3.55 -23.85
CA MET A 311 5.25 4.56 -24.63
C MET A 311 6.77 4.47 -24.48
N PRO A 312 7.57 4.95 -25.46
CA PRO A 312 9.02 5.02 -25.33
C PRO A 312 9.47 5.72 -24.03
N GLU A 313 10.50 5.19 -23.37
CA GLU A 313 10.90 5.64 -22.02
C GLU A 313 11.30 7.12 -21.97
N TRP A 314 11.88 7.66 -23.04
CA TRP A 314 12.20 9.10 -23.10
C TRP A 314 10.93 9.96 -23.03
N LEU A 315 9.86 9.56 -23.73
CA LEU A 315 8.58 10.26 -23.74
C LEU A 315 7.84 10.07 -22.42
N GLY A 316 7.88 8.85 -21.88
CA GLY A 316 7.35 8.55 -20.55
C GLY A 316 8.00 9.40 -19.46
N ASN A 317 9.31 9.63 -19.56
CA ASN A 317 10.02 10.48 -18.61
C ASN A 317 9.63 11.96 -18.72
N VAL A 318 9.41 12.47 -19.94
CA VAL A 318 8.89 13.83 -20.12
C VAL A 318 7.51 13.95 -19.49
N LEU A 319 6.59 13.03 -19.79
CA LEU A 319 5.24 13.04 -19.24
C LEU A 319 5.23 12.92 -17.71
N ALA A 320 5.99 11.99 -17.14
CA ALA A 320 6.11 11.82 -15.70
C ALA A 320 6.66 13.07 -15.00
N SER A 321 7.61 13.77 -15.62
CA SER A 321 8.13 15.04 -15.09
C SER A 321 7.09 16.17 -15.14
N VAL A 322 6.32 16.28 -16.22
CA VAL A 322 5.23 17.28 -16.34
C VAL A 322 4.12 17.00 -15.32
N LEU A 323 3.66 15.75 -15.22
CA LEU A 323 2.64 15.35 -14.27
C LEU A 323 3.13 15.50 -12.83
N SER A 324 4.39 15.16 -12.54
CA SER A 324 4.97 15.44 -11.23
C SER A 324 4.97 16.94 -10.97
N ALA A 325 5.41 17.80 -11.90
CA ALA A 325 5.49 19.24 -11.63
C ALA A 325 4.11 19.91 -11.41
N LEU A 326 3.09 19.52 -12.17
CA LEU A 326 1.77 20.18 -12.20
C LEU A 326 0.69 19.46 -11.37
N GLY A 327 0.89 18.17 -11.11
CA GLY A 327 -0.08 17.31 -10.43
C GLY A 327 -0.19 17.57 -8.93
N PRO A 328 -1.10 16.86 -8.25
CA PRO A 328 -1.31 17.00 -6.83
C PRO A 328 -0.06 16.58 -6.03
N LYS A 329 0.15 17.21 -4.87
CA LYS A 329 1.32 17.04 -4.00
C LYS A 329 0.94 16.67 -2.58
N GLY A 330 1.78 15.83 -1.96
CA GLY A 330 1.61 15.37 -0.58
C GLY A 330 0.24 14.75 -0.36
N LEU A 331 -0.53 15.20 0.64
CA LEU A 331 -1.84 14.63 0.93
C LEU A 331 -2.80 14.69 -0.27
N ALA A 332 -2.72 15.72 -1.13
CA ALA A 332 -3.54 15.78 -2.33
C ALA A 332 -3.21 14.62 -3.29
N PHE A 333 -1.93 14.26 -3.42
CA PHE A 333 -1.51 13.08 -4.18
C PHE A 333 -2.04 11.79 -3.56
N ALA A 334 -1.99 11.69 -2.22
CA ALA A 334 -2.55 10.56 -1.51
C ALA A 334 -4.07 10.42 -1.74
N ARG A 335 -4.83 11.53 -1.75
CA ARG A 335 -6.26 11.52 -2.09
C ARG A 335 -6.48 11.10 -3.54
N TYR A 336 -5.69 11.62 -4.48
CA TYR A 336 -5.73 11.16 -5.87
C TYR A 336 -5.58 9.63 -5.97
N SER A 337 -4.54 9.07 -5.35
CA SER A 337 -4.27 7.63 -5.38
C SER A 337 -5.43 6.84 -4.76
N ILE A 338 -5.91 7.24 -3.58
CA ILE A 338 -7.04 6.57 -2.92
C ILE A 338 -8.28 6.59 -3.81
N ASP A 339 -8.64 7.75 -4.35
CA ASP A 339 -9.85 7.94 -5.14
C ASP A 339 -9.82 7.13 -6.43
N TYR A 340 -8.70 7.19 -7.15
CA TYR A 340 -8.47 6.38 -8.35
C TYR A 340 -8.66 4.88 -8.06
N HIS A 341 -8.02 4.34 -7.02
CA HIS A 341 -8.13 2.91 -6.72
C HIS A 341 -9.54 2.52 -6.27
N VAL A 342 -10.23 3.37 -5.49
CA VAL A 342 -11.62 3.10 -5.09
C VAL A 342 -12.54 3.08 -6.31
N LEU A 343 -12.39 4.03 -7.23
CA LEU A 343 -13.21 4.10 -8.45
C LEU A 343 -12.93 2.94 -9.40
N ARG A 344 -11.65 2.64 -9.66
CA ARG A 344 -11.22 1.49 -10.47
C ARG A 344 -11.80 0.19 -9.91
N ASN A 345 -11.66 -0.02 -8.61
CA ASN A 345 -12.15 -1.22 -7.94
C ASN A 345 -13.68 -1.27 -7.90
N TYR A 346 -14.37 -0.13 -7.78
CA TYR A 346 -15.83 -0.07 -7.93
C TYR A 346 -16.27 -0.59 -9.29
N PHE A 347 -15.66 -0.15 -10.39
CA PHE A 347 -16.00 -0.64 -11.73
C PHE A 347 -15.71 -2.13 -11.90
N HIS A 348 -14.59 -2.60 -11.35
CA HIS A 348 -14.29 -4.02 -11.33
C HIS A 348 -15.39 -4.82 -10.61
N VAL A 349 -15.78 -4.44 -9.39
CA VAL A 349 -16.83 -5.13 -8.63
C VAL A 349 -18.19 -5.01 -9.33
N LEU A 350 -18.50 -3.86 -9.93
CA LEU A 350 -19.73 -3.67 -10.72
C LEU A 350 -19.81 -4.67 -11.86
N TYR A 351 -18.70 -4.85 -12.59
CA TYR A 351 -18.61 -5.83 -13.65
C TYR A 351 -18.78 -7.26 -13.11
N GLN A 352 -18.14 -7.60 -11.99
CA GLN A 352 -18.28 -8.93 -11.37
C GLN A 352 -19.70 -9.21 -10.85
N CYS A 353 -20.42 -8.17 -10.42
CA CYS A 353 -21.84 -8.23 -10.08
C CYS A 353 -22.75 -8.07 -11.31
N GLN A 354 -22.24 -8.28 -12.54
CA GLN A 354 -23.01 -8.25 -13.79
C GLN A 354 -23.80 -6.94 -13.98
N GLY A 355 -23.22 -5.81 -13.58
CA GLY A 355 -23.86 -4.49 -13.66
C GLY A 355 -24.90 -4.21 -12.57
N ASN A 356 -25.12 -5.14 -11.61
CA ASN A 356 -26.04 -4.94 -10.50
C ASN A 356 -25.48 -3.94 -9.48
N GLN A 357 -25.96 -2.70 -9.55
CA GLN A 357 -25.50 -1.62 -8.68
C GLN A 357 -25.78 -1.88 -7.20
N THR A 358 -26.97 -2.36 -6.84
CA THR A 358 -27.34 -2.60 -5.44
C THR A 358 -26.42 -3.64 -4.81
N GLU A 359 -26.18 -4.74 -5.52
CA GLU A 359 -25.30 -5.81 -5.06
C GLU A 359 -23.83 -5.36 -4.96
N THR A 360 -23.41 -4.49 -5.89
CA THR A 360 -22.08 -3.87 -5.88
C THR A 360 -21.89 -3.00 -4.64
N LEU A 361 -22.81 -2.06 -4.39
CA LEU A 361 -22.69 -1.12 -3.28
C LEU A 361 -22.72 -1.82 -1.92
N ASN A 362 -23.42 -2.94 -1.79
CA ASN A 362 -23.42 -3.77 -0.57
C ASN A 362 -22.06 -4.42 -0.26
N LYS A 363 -21.13 -4.49 -1.22
CA LYS A 363 -19.76 -5.02 -1.03
C LYS A 363 -18.75 -3.93 -0.67
N LEU A 364 -19.14 -2.65 -0.75
CA LEU A 364 -18.25 -1.52 -0.45
C LEU A 364 -18.44 -1.05 1.00
N PRO A 365 -17.38 -0.60 1.69
CA PRO A 365 -17.52 0.16 2.92
C PRO A 365 -18.35 1.44 2.69
N ALA A 366 -19.13 1.87 3.68
CA ALA A 366 -20.00 3.04 3.58
C ALA A 366 -19.28 4.32 3.12
N SER A 367 -18.04 4.55 3.59
CA SER A 367 -17.23 5.69 3.16
C SER A 367 -16.87 5.63 1.67
N CYS A 368 -16.62 4.44 1.12
CA CYS A 368 -16.33 4.25 -0.29
C CYS A 368 -17.60 4.39 -1.15
N VAL A 369 -18.77 3.96 -0.63
CA VAL A 369 -20.06 4.23 -1.29
C VAL A 369 -20.29 5.74 -1.44
N LYS A 370 -20.06 6.51 -0.37
CA LYS A 370 -20.15 7.98 -0.42
C LYS A 370 -19.20 8.58 -1.45
N LEU A 371 -17.94 8.17 -1.42
CA LEU A 371 -16.92 8.64 -2.38
C LEU A 371 -17.33 8.35 -3.82
N VAL A 372 -17.75 7.12 -4.11
CA VAL A 372 -18.21 6.73 -5.46
C VAL A 372 -19.41 7.58 -5.87
N SER A 373 -20.39 7.80 -5.00
CA SER A 373 -21.56 8.66 -5.30
C SER A 373 -21.13 10.07 -5.71
N ASP A 374 -20.22 10.69 -4.94
CA ASP A 374 -19.75 12.05 -5.19
C ASP A 374 -19.07 12.19 -6.57
N TYR A 375 -18.30 11.18 -6.98
CA TYR A 375 -17.68 11.14 -8.30
C TYR A 375 -18.68 10.85 -9.43
N MET A 376 -19.69 10.01 -9.20
CA MET A 376 -20.74 9.75 -10.18
C MET A 376 -21.62 10.98 -10.40
N GLU A 377 -21.92 11.75 -9.34
CA GLU A 377 -22.70 12.99 -9.43
C GLU A 377 -21.93 14.10 -10.15
N SER A 378 -20.60 14.14 -10.01
CA SER A 378 -19.76 15.21 -10.56
C SER A 378 -19.15 14.90 -11.94
N SER A 379 -19.22 13.66 -12.44
CA SER A 379 -18.61 13.27 -13.71
C SER A 379 -19.56 12.50 -14.63
N GLN A 380 -19.99 13.17 -15.71
CA GLN A 380 -20.76 12.55 -16.79
C GLN A 380 -20.00 11.39 -17.48
N GLN A 381 -18.67 11.49 -17.57
CA GLN A 381 -17.85 10.44 -18.18
C GLN A 381 -17.86 9.15 -17.35
N LEU A 382 -17.80 9.26 -16.02
CA LEU A 382 -17.91 8.09 -15.13
C LEU A 382 -19.31 7.47 -15.15
N LEU A 383 -20.36 8.29 -15.25
CA LEU A 383 -21.73 7.80 -15.44
C LEU A 383 -21.90 7.03 -16.76
N GLN A 384 -21.33 7.55 -17.85
CA GLN A 384 -21.34 6.86 -19.15
C GLN A 384 -20.61 5.52 -19.08
N LEU A 385 -19.42 5.49 -18.49
CA LEU A 385 -18.63 4.27 -18.28
C LEU A 385 -19.42 3.23 -17.46
N LYS A 386 -20.08 3.65 -16.38
CA LYS A 386 -20.97 2.79 -15.60
C LYS A 386 -22.09 2.22 -16.46
N GLY A 387 -22.76 3.08 -17.24
CA GLY A 387 -23.84 2.66 -18.14
C GLY A 387 -23.39 1.62 -19.17
N GLN A 388 -22.20 1.81 -19.77
CA GLN A 388 -21.61 0.85 -20.70
C GLN A 388 -21.45 -0.54 -20.08
N ILE A 389 -20.93 -0.63 -18.85
CA ILE A 389 -20.79 -1.92 -18.15
C ILE A 389 -22.18 -2.55 -17.92
N GLN A 390 -23.17 -1.78 -17.48
CA GLN A 390 -24.51 -2.30 -17.21
C GLN A 390 -25.21 -2.79 -18.47
N ASP A 391 -25.07 -2.09 -19.59
CA ASP A 391 -25.73 -2.43 -20.84
C ASP A 391 -25.16 -3.72 -21.45
N GLN A 392 -23.90 -4.07 -21.19
CA GLN A 392 -23.32 -5.35 -21.61
C GLN A 392 -24.03 -6.58 -21.04
N PHE A 393 -24.58 -6.46 -19.83
CA PHE A 393 -25.28 -7.56 -19.16
C PHE A 393 -26.81 -7.51 -19.33
N LYS A 394 -27.36 -6.48 -19.98
CA LYS A 394 -28.77 -6.44 -20.37
C LYS A 394 -29.03 -7.08 -21.74
N GLN A 395 -27.99 -7.20 -22.56
CA GLN A 395 -28.06 -7.68 -23.94
C GLN A 395 -27.79 -9.19 -24.10
N GLY A 396 -27.54 -9.90 -23.00
CA GLY A 396 -27.43 -11.36 -22.93
C GLY A 396 -28.36 -11.90 -21.87
#